data_AF-A0AAU9RNQ9-F1
#
_entry.id   AF-A0AAU9RNQ9-F1
#
_cell.length_a   1.000
_cell.length_b   1.000
_cell.length_c   1.000
_cell.angle_alpha   90.00
_cell.angle_beta   90.00
_cell.angle_gamma   90.00
#
_symmetry.space_group_name_H-M   'P 1'
#
loop_
_entity.id
_entity.type
_entity.pdbx_description
1 polymer ?
#
loop_
_entity_poly.entity_id
_entity_poly.type
_entity_poly.pdbx_seq_one_letter_code
_entity_poly.pdbx_strand_id
1 'polypeptide(L)'
;NKGQWLYIEERMPLFLCVVLFSYPYETQQINFSFSHIPSIYIRTKHYSPQENKKETMSEIENKKQQQEQVQEQEQESSATATTWPDIEEELAIPEVLHTESVKKLHMSIQTEWDYLQKSACQTAAGRALWKHVIQDPLAHLFAGETHLRNLHTKIQKDRLKNAREVPGVILAVRTLWFDTRIQAALDSFDNDAAQVVLLGAGMDARSYRLNCLNKSDVFEVDFPDVLEAKTSLVQAAVKSRADLRMTAKSLVRVAIDIRDNDWFEKLKKSGFMPDINTVWVLEGILYYLSHTEAMQVLNLIADKCAVTSTVLLADFMNKPSATLPNSVFDFYSDWPDQLLPSLGFSHVSLSQIGDPDANFGLLHDPLNLFNKLLRLPRSTQIHPDDGTPCCRLYLVEASGSPPPDNPIENKV
;
A
#
# COMPACT_ATOMS: atom_id res chain seq x y z
N ASN A 1 -53.43 -6.11 8.19
CA ASN A 1 -53.35 -4.66 7.92
C ASN A 1 -52.65 -4.00 9.12
N LYS A 2 -51.70 -3.11 8.85
CA LYS A 2 -50.64 -2.56 9.72
C LYS A 2 -49.39 -3.45 9.82
N GLY A 3 -48.53 -3.30 8.80
CA GLY A 3 -47.13 -3.69 8.86
C GLY A 3 -46.35 -2.77 9.78
N GLN A 4 -45.49 -3.37 10.58
CA GLN A 4 -44.30 -2.73 11.14
C GLN A 4 -43.12 -3.59 10.71
N TRP A 5 -42.34 -3.07 9.77
CA TRP A 5 -41.05 -3.63 9.42
C TRP A 5 -40.07 -3.22 10.52
N LEU A 6 -39.60 -4.19 11.32
CA LEU A 6 -38.39 -3.99 12.10
C LEU A 6 -37.21 -4.01 11.13
N TYR A 7 -36.57 -2.86 10.97
CA TYR A 7 -35.29 -2.73 10.29
C TYR A 7 -34.22 -3.33 11.23
N ILE A 8 -33.83 -4.58 11.00
CA ILE A 8 -32.60 -5.13 11.57
C ILE A 8 -31.49 -4.64 10.64
N GLU A 9 -30.82 -3.58 11.07
CA GLU A 9 -29.62 -3.07 10.40
C GLU A 9 -28.47 -4.06 10.65
N GLU A 10 -28.38 -5.10 9.83
CA GLU A 10 -27.16 -5.92 9.74
C GLU A 10 -26.03 -5.02 9.23
N ARG A 11 -25.19 -4.56 10.17
CA ARG A 11 -23.98 -3.81 9.89
C ARG A 11 -23.00 -4.65 9.09
N MET A 12 -22.97 -4.46 7.77
CA MET A 12 -21.83 -4.83 6.94
C MET A 12 -20.64 -3.90 7.23
N PRO A 13 -19.45 -4.41 7.63
CA PRO A 13 -18.26 -3.57 7.72
C PRO A 13 -17.66 -3.37 6.31
N LEU A 14 -17.81 -2.16 5.78
CA LEU A 14 -17.33 -1.73 4.47
C LEU A 14 -15.80 -1.53 4.43
N PHE A 15 -15.13 -2.56 3.92
CA PHE A 15 -13.99 -2.66 2.98
C PHE A 15 -13.02 -1.48 2.76
N LEU A 16 -11.72 -1.75 2.97
CA LEU A 16 -10.62 -0.81 2.82
C LEU A 16 -9.67 -1.23 1.68
N CYS A 17 -9.60 -0.37 0.67
CA CYS A 17 -8.64 -0.14 -0.43
C CYS A 17 -7.73 -1.21 -1.03
N VAL A 18 -7.28 -2.26 -0.35
CA VAL A 18 -6.41 -3.28 -0.98
C VAL A 18 -7.22 -4.47 -1.51
N VAL A 19 -8.35 -4.79 -0.86
CA VAL A 19 -9.21 -5.93 -1.23
C VAL A 19 -10.16 -5.60 -2.40
N LEU A 20 -10.59 -4.35 -2.57
CA LEU A 20 -11.60 -3.98 -3.58
C LEU A 20 -11.09 -3.85 -5.02
N PHE A 21 -9.80 -4.07 -5.26
CA PHE A 21 -9.31 -4.20 -6.63
C PHE A 21 -9.50 -5.63 -7.18
N SER A 22 -10.00 -6.59 -6.39
CA SER A 22 -9.84 -8.02 -6.70
C SER A 22 -10.98 -8.83 -7.30
N TYR A 23 -12.11 -8.23 -7.67
CA TYR A 23 -13.23 -9.01 -8.21
C TYR A 23 -13.96 -8.36 -9.40
N PRO A 24 -14.18 -9.10 -10.51
CA PRO A 24 -15.27 -8.83 -11.43
C PRO A 24 -16.59 -9.33 -10.80
N TYR A 25 -17.65 -8.52 -10.87
CA TYR A 25 -18.99 -8.91 -10.44
C TYR A 25 -19.65 -9.77 -11.53
N GLU A 26 -19.78 -11.08 -11.33
CA GLU A 26 -20.81 -11.90 -11.99
C GLU A 26 -21.93 -12.21 -10.99
N THR A 27 -23.14 -11.80 -11.32
CA THR A 27 -24.36 -12.05 -10.54
C THR A 27 -24.82 -13.49 -10.74
N GLN A 28 -24.72 -14.34 -9.72
CA GLN A 28 -25.52 -15.56 -9.61
C GLN A 28 -26.48 -15.46 -8.41
N GLN A 29 -27.77 -15.58 -8.69
CA GLN A 29 -28.83 -15.68 -7.69
C GLN A 29 -28.77 -17.06 -7.02
N ILE A 30 -28.59 -17.09 -5.69
CA ILE A 30 -28.76 -18.30 -4.88
C ILE A 30 -29.93 -18.05 -3.93
N ASN A 31 -30.99 -18.84 -4.08
CA ASN A 31 -32.15 -18.85 -3.17
C ASN A 31 -31.83 -19.71 -1.94
N PHE A 32 -31.93 -19.14 -0.73
CA PHE A 32 -31.88 -19.91 0.51
C PHE A 32 -33.27 -20.07 1.15
N SER A 33 -33.59 -21.31 1.51
CA SER A 33 -34.74 -21.71 2.33
C SER A 33 -34.33 -21.74 3.80
N PHE A 34 -35.04 -21.02 4.66
CA PHE A 34 -34.80 -21.00 6.10
C PHE A 34 -35.60 -22.10 6.81
N SER A 35 -34.93 -22.96 7.56
CA SER A 35 -35.56 -23.65 8.69
C SER A 35 -34.55 -23.86 9.82
N HIS A 36 -35.02 -23.59 11.05
CA HIS A 36 -34.44 -23.86 12.38
C HIS A 36 -33.63 -22.73 13.05
N ILE A 37 -34.25 -22.11 14.06
CA ILE A 37 -33.66 -21.22 15.08
C ILE A 37 -33.79 -21.93 16.44
N PRO A 38 -32.73 -22.05 17.27
CA PRO A 38 -32.87 -22.32 18.70
C PRO A 38 -32.72 -21.03 19.54
N SER A 39 -33.53 -20.96 20.60
CA SER A 39 -33.73 -19.83 21.53
C SER A 39 -32.48 -19.46 22.35
N ILE A 40 -32.21 -18.15 22.51
CA ILE A 40 -31.18 -17.60 23.41
C ILE A 40 -31.85 -16.99 24.66
N TYR A 41 -31.38 -17.40 25.84
CA TYR A 41 -31.75 -16.89 27.17
C TYR A 41 -31.13 -15.50 27.42
N ILE A 42 -31.92 -14.54 27.91
CA ILE A 42 -31.45 -13.22 28.36
C ILE A 42 -31.31 -13.21 29.88
N ARG A 43 -30.12 -12.86 30.40
CA ARG A 43 -29.87 -12.60 31.82
C ARG A 43 -29.68 -11.10 32.03
N THR A 44 -30.61 -10.45 32.74
CA THR A 44 -30.52 -9.04 33.11
C THR A 44 -29.65 -8.86 34.37
N LYS A 45 -28.76 -7.86 34.37
CA LYS A 45 -28.09 -7.34 35.57
C LYS A 45 -28.61 -5.93 35.86
N HIS A 46 -29.06 -5.69 37.09
CA HIS A 46 -29.41 -4.38 37.62
C HIS A 46 -28.15 -3.57 37.98
N TYR A 47 -28.17 -2.26 37.69
CA TYR A 47 -27.23 -1.26 38.21
C TYR A 47 -27.97 -0.25 39.11
N SER A 48 -27.31 0.17 40.19
CA SER A 48 -27.77 1.17 41.18
C SER A 48 -27.22 2.57 40.82
N PRO A 49 -27.91 3.69 41.15
CA PRO A 49 -27.55 5.03 40.67
C PRO A 49 -26.49 5.74 41.53
N GLN A 50 -25.57 6.46 40.90
CA GLN A 50 -24.69 7.46 41.54
C GLN A 50 -24.97 8.88 40.99
N GLU A 51 -24.62 9.87 41.82
CA GLU A 51 -25.10 11.24 41.92
C GLU A 51 -24.75 12.19 40.77
N ASN A 52 -25.68 13.08 40.41
CA ASN A 52 -25.52 14.16 39.43
C ASN A 52 -24.94 15.43 40.07
N LYS A 53 -23.85 15.99 39.49
CA LYS A 53 -23.47 17.40 39.65
C LYS A 53 -24.27 18.26 38.65
N LYS A 54 -24.92 19.33 39.13
CA LYS A 54 -25.61 20.32 38.28
C LYS A 54 -24.63 21.41 37.84
N GLU A 55 -24.41 21.56 36.54
CA GLU A 55 -23.76 22.74 35.93
C GLU A 55 -24.67 23.98 36.07
N THR A 56 -24.08 25.16 36.17
CA THR A 56 -24.80 26.43 36.37
C THR A 56 -25.11 27.13 35.04
N MET A 57 -26.23 27.86 34.98
CA MET A 57 -26.72 28.51 33.74
C MET A 57 -25.71 29.46 33.07
N SER A 58 -24.78 30.06 33.84
CA SER A 58 -23.72 30.92 33.30
C SER A 58 -22.65 30.15 32.51
N GLU A 59 -22.41 28.87 32.83
CA GLU A 59 -21.45 28.03 32.09
C GLU A 59 -22.02 27.58 30.74
N ILE A 60 -23.35 27.49 30.63
CA ILE A 60 -24.05 27.16 29.38
C ILE A 60 -24.06 28.35 28.43
N GLU A 61 -24.24 29.58 28.96
CA GLU A 61 -24.25 30.80 28.14
C GLU A 61 -22.86 31.15 27.58
N ASN A 62 -21.79 30.97 28.36
CA ASN A 62 -20.42 31.16 27.86
C ASN A 62 -20.05 30.15 26.76
N LYS A 63 -20.50 28.90 26.86
CA LYS A 63 -20.28 27.89 25.81
C LYS A 63 -21.05 28.21 24.52
N LYS A 64 -22.23 28.83 24.62
CA LYS A 64 -23.00 29.28 23.45
C LYS A 64 -22.34 30.45 22.73
N GLN A 65 -21.84 31.45 23.47
CA GLN A 65 -21.14 32.59 22.85
C GLN A 65 -19.82 32.18 22.18
N GLN A 66 -19.09 31.21 22.74
CA GLN A 66 -17.90 30.64 22.09
C GLN A 66 -18.27 29.83 20.83
N GLN A 67 -19.41 29.16 20.80
CA GLN A 67 -19.87 28.45 19.59
C GLN A 67 -20.31 29.40 18.48
N GLU A 68 -20.96 30.52 18.81
CA GLU A 68 -21.39 31.53 17.84
C GLU A 68 -20.18 32.26 17.23
N GLN A 69 -19.15 32.58 18.02
CA GLN A 69 -17.90 33.18 17.50
C GLN A 69 -17.09 32.23 16.60
N VAL A 70 -17.10 30.92 16.89
CA VAL A 70 -16.46 29.92 16.03
C VAL A 70 -17.24 29.75 14.71
N GLN A 71 -18.57 29.83 14.75
CA GLN A 71 -19.41 29.77 13.55
C GLN A 71 -19.28 31.00 12.64
N GLU A 72 -19.13 32.20 13.20
CA GLU A 72 -18.89 33.42 12.41
C GLU A 72 -17.50 33.42 11.75
N GLN A 73 -16.46 32.93 12.44
CA GLN A 73 -15.12 32.76 11.86
C GLN A 73 -15.06 31.66 10.78
N GLU A 74 -15.83 30.58 10.92
CA GLU A 74 -15.97 29.56 9.87
C GLU A 74 -16.70 30.11 8.62
N GLN A 75 -17.69 31.00 8.81
CA GLN A 75 -18.42 31.63 7.71
C GLN A 75 -17.60 32.65 6.92
N GLU A 76 -16.76 33.47 7.56
CA GLU A 76 -15.86 34.40 6.84
C GLU A 76 -14.73 33.68 6.09
N SER A 77 -14.23 32.54 6.59
CA SER A 77 -13.24 31.72 5.86
C SER A 77 -13.82 31.04 4.61
N SER A 78 -15.14 30.87 4.55
CA SER A 78 -15.84 30.27 3.40
C SER A 78 -15.93 31.19 2.18
N ALA A 79 -15.66 32.50 2.33
CA ALA A 79 -15.74 33.48 1.25
C ALA A 79 -14.54 33.43 0.27
N THR A 80 -13.55 32.57 0.53
CA THR A 80 -12.50 32.21 -0.43
C THR A 80 -12.38 30.69 -0.62
N ALA A 81 -13.51 29.98 -0.54
CA ALA A 81 -13.58 28.59 -0.93
C ALA A 81 -13.25 28.46 -2.42
N THR A 82 -12.04 27.98 -2.71
CA THR A 82 -11.65 27.52 -4.04
C THR A 82 -12.62 26.41 -4.41
N THR A 83 -13.55 26.70 -5.30
CA THR A 83 -14.50 25.72 -5.84
C THR A 83 -13.71 24.62 -6.52
N TRP A 84 -13.97 23.38 -6.09
CA TRP A 84 -13.32 22.17 -6.53
C TRP A 84 -13.57 21.94 -8.02
N PRO A 85 -12.57 21.54 -8.82
CA PRO A 85 -12.79 21.23 -10.22
C PRO A 85 -13.64 19.96 -10.31
N ASP A 86 -14.87 20.18 -10.79
CA ASP A 86 -15.67 19.33 -11.66
C ASP A 86 -15.70 17.82 -11.36
N ILE A 87 -16.78 17.41 -10.68
CA ILE A 87 -17.29 16.03 -10.66
C ILE A 87 -17.58 15.50 -12.10
N GLU A 88 -17.57 16.39 -13.10
CA GLU A 88 -17.89 16.14 -14.50
C GLU A 88 -16.67 16.04 -15.44
N GLU A 89 -15.43 16.21 -14.96
CA GLU A 89 -14.28 16.13 -15.87
C GLU A 89 -14.08 14.67 -16.34
N GLU A 90 -14.32 14.42 -17.63
CA GLU A 90 -14.15 13.11 -18.24
C GLU A 90 -12.69 12.66 -18.10
N LEU A 91 -12.47 11.43 -17.63
CA LEU A 91 -11.11 10.90 -17.46
C LEU A 91 -10.38 10.90 -18.82
N ALA A 92 -9.44 11.84 -18.97
CA ALA A 92 -8.59 11.91 -20.15
C ALA A 92 -7.67 10.69 -20.22
N ILE A 93 -7.93 9.80 -21.18
CA ILE A 93 -7.09 8.64 -21.46
C ILE A 93 -5.94 9.07 -22.39
N PRO A 94 -4.67 8.83 -22.02
CA PRO A 94 -3.55 9.16 -22.89
C PRO A 94 -3.62 8.51 -24.27
N GLU A 95 -3.35 9.29 -25.34
CA GLU A 95 -3.42 8.82 -26.73
C GLU A 95 -2.58 7.56 -27.00
N VAL A 96 -1.45 7.38 -26.30
CA VAL A 96 -0.59 6.19 -26.42
C VAL A 96 -1.34 4.89 -26.11
N LEU A 97 -2.33 4.92 -25.20
CA LEU A 97 -3.19 3.77 -24.90
C LEU A 97 -4.12 3.42 -26.05
N HIS A 98 -4.36 4.36 -26.98
CA HIS A 98 -5.22 4.11 -28.14
C HIS A 98 -4.49 3.43 -29.31
N THR A 99 -3.16 3.34 -29.25
CA THR A 99 -2.36 2.65 -30.27
C THR A 99 -2.67 1.16 -30.30
N GLU A 100 -2.76 0.58 -31.50
CA GLU A 100 -3.18 -0.82 -31.68
C GLU A 100 -2.29 -1.81 -30.92
N SER A 101 -0.98 -1.57 -30.91
CA SER A 101 -0.01 -2.37 -30.17
C SER A 101 -0.24 -2.36 -28.66
N VAL A 102 -0.58 -1.19 -28.09
CA VAL A 102 -0.79 -1.05 -26.64
C VAL A 102 -2.16 -1.60 -26.25
N LYS A 103 -3.19 -1.39 -27.07
CA LYS A 103 -4.50 -2.02 -26.89
C LYS A 103 -4.41 -3.53 -26.87
N LYS A 104 -3.72 -4.12 -27.85
CA LYS A 104 -3.55 -5.57 -27.94
C LYS A 104 -2.85 -6.13 -26.71
N LEU A 105 -1.83 -5.43 -26.22
CA LEU A 105 -1.09 -5.84 -25.02
C LEU A 105 -1.98 -5.79 -23.77
N HIS A 106 -2.71 -4.70 -23.55
CA HIS A 106 -3.65 -4.60 -22.43
C HIS A 106 -4.80 -5.59 -22.53
N MET A 107 -5.25 -5.93 -23.74
CA MET A 107 -6.24 -6.99 -23.94
C MET A 107 -5.71 -8.35 -23.52
N SER A 108 -4.47 -8.70 -23.92
CA SER A 108 -3.80 -9.93 -23.47
C SER A 108 -3.64 -9.97 -21.95
N ILE A 109 -3.22 -8.87 -21.32
CA ILE A 109 -3.20 -8.72 -19.85
C ILE A 109 -4.59 -9.01 -19.25
N GLN A 110 -5.67 -8.46 -19.83
CA GLN A 110 -7.01 -8.71 -19.29
C GLN A 110 -7.46 -10.17 -19.44
N THR A 111 -7.06 -10.86 -20.49
CA THR A 111 -7.55 -12.22 -20.78
C THR A 111 -6.68 -13.32 -20.20
N GLU A 112 -5.37 -13.13 -20.14
CA GLU A 112 -4.40 -14.19 -19.85
C GLU A 112 -3.89 -14.14 -18.41
N TRP A 113 -3.73 -12.94 -17.83
CA TRP A 113 -3.20 -12.80 -16.48
C TRP A 113 -4.19 -13.23 -15.41
N ASP A 114 -3.67 -13.83 -14.35
CA ASP A 114 -4.44 -14.09 -13.14
C ASP A 114 -4.70 -12.79 -12.35
N TYR A 115 -5.39 -12.93 -11.22
CA TYR A 115 -5.69 -11.78 -10.37
C TYR A 115 -4.42 -11.13 -9.78
N LEU A 116 -3.43 -11.93 -9.34
CA LEU A 116 -2.20 -11.43 -8.72
C LEU A 116 -1.44 -10.55 -9.70
N GLN A 117 -1.25 -11.02 -10.93
CA GLN A 117 -0.57 -10.29 -11.99
C GLN A 117 -1.33 -9.00 -12.36
N LYS A 118 -2.66 -9.06 -12.48
CA LYS A 118 -3.51 -7.89 -12.75
C LYS A 118 -3.42 -6.82 -11.66
N SER A 119 -3.12 -7.20 -10.42
CA SER A 119 -2.93 -6.24 -9.32
C SER A 119 -1.82 -5.22 -9.60
N ALA A 120 -0.82 -5.57 -10.41
CA ALA A 120 0.23 -4.64 -10.84
C ALA A 120 -0.33 -3.46 -11.65
N CYS A 121 -1.24 -3.73 -12.59
CA CYS A 121 -1.90 -2.67 -13.37
C CYS A 121 -2.87 -1.85 -12.50
N GLN A 122 -3.49 -2.47 -11.49
CA GLN A 122 -4.43 -1.80 -10.59
C GLN A 122 -3.70 -0.81 -9.66
N THR A 123 -2.56 -1.20 -9.12
CA THR A 123 -1.72 -0.31 -8.32
C THR A 123 -1.15 0.82 -9.16
N ALA A 124 -0.77 0.55 -10.42
CA ALA A 124 -0.39 1.59 -11.38
C ALA A 124 -1.54 2.58 -11.66
N ALA A 125 -2.80 2.13 -11.72
CA ALA A 125 -3.96 3.01 -11.85
C ALA A 125 -4.08 3.95 -10.64
N GLY A 126 -3.82 3.42 -9.43
CA GLY A 126 -3.75 4.22 -8.21
C GLY A 126 -2.73 5.34 -8.33
N ARG A 127 -1.52 5.02 -8.78
CA ARG A 127 -0.47 6.03 -8.97
C ARG A 127 -0.80 7.04 -10.06
N ALA A 128 -1.42 6.59 -11.15
CA ALA A 128 -1.84 7.44 -12.26
C ALA A 128 -2.90 8.47 -11.86
N LEU A 129 -3.91 8.05 -11.09
CA LEU A 129 -5.00 8.93 -10.68
C LEU A 129 -4.64 9.85 -9.50
N TRP A 130 -3.58 9.54 -8.76
CA TRP A 130 -2.98 10.39 -7.73
C TRP A 130 -1.76 11.19 -8.25
N LYS A 131 -1.78 11.58 -9.54
CA LYS A 131 -0.68 12.28 -10.21
C LYS A 131 -0.32 13.65 -9.65
N HIS A 132 -1.20 14.28 -8.86
CA HIS A 132 -0.89 15.55 -8.20
C HIS A 132 0.14 15.39 -7.08
N VAL A 133 0.31 14.18 -6.56
CA VAL A 133 1.25 13.85 -5.49
C VAL A 133 2.31 12.83 -5.92
N ILE A 134 1.96 11.87 -6.80
CA ILE A 134 2.91 10.90 -7.35
C ILE A 134 3.29 11.30 -8.78
N GLN A 135 4.57 11.62 -8.98
CA GLN A 135 5.13 11.84 -10.31
C GLN A 135 5.62 10.51 -10.91
N ASP A 136 4.69 9.68 -11.40
CA ASP A 136 4.99 8.45 -12.13
C ASP A 136 4.65 8.63 -13.62
N PRO A 137 5.65 8.85 -14.50
CA PRO A 137 5.40 9.12 -15.91
C PRO A 137 4.89 7.89 -16.67
N LEU A 138 4.98 6.69 -16.13
CA LEU A 138 4.57 5.44 -16.79
C LEU A 138 3.27 4.87 -16.22
N ALA A 139 2.83 5.31 -15.04
CA ALA A 139 1.65 4.78 -14.35
C ALA A 139 0.39 4.68 -15.22
N HIS A 140 0.04 5.70 -16.01
CA HIS A 140 -1.15 5.65 -16.87
C HIS A 140 -1.04 4.56 -17.93
N LEU A 141 0.14 4.44 -18.56
CA LEU A 141 0.38 3.44 -19.60
C LEU A 141 0.38 2.03 -19.00
N PHE A 142 0.99 1.85 -17.84
CA PHE A 142 1.02 0.59 -17.12
C PHE A 142 -0.34 0.16 -16.60
N ALA A 143 -1.19 1.10 -16.18
CA ALA A 143 -2.53 0.81 -15.71
C ALA A 143 -3.45 0.27 -16.81
N GLY A 144 -3.35 0.83 -18.01
CA GLY A 144 -4.29 0.55 -19.08
C GLY A 144 -5.66 1.20 -18.86
N GLU A 145 -6.41 1.35 -19.95
CA GLU A 145 -7.69 2.05 -19.94
C GLU A 145 -8.71 1.41 -18.98
N THR A 146 -8.81 0.09 -18.97
CA THR A 146 -9.76 -0.65 -18.12
C THR A 146 -9.56 -0.32 -16.65
N HIS A 147 -8.33 -0.37 -16.14
CA HIS A 147 -8.09 -0.18 -14.70
C HIS A 147 -8.13 1.30 -14.30
N LEU A 148 -7.72 2.20 -15.21
CA LEU A 148 -7.91 3.64 -15.03
C LEU A 148 -9.38 4.00 -14.90
N ARG A 149 -10.23 3.54 -15.82
CA ARG A 149 -11.68 3.78 -15.78
C ARG A 149 -12.31 3.16 -14.54
N ASN A 150 -11.99 1.90 -14.23
CA ASN A 150 -12.54 1.21 -13.07
C ASN A 150 -12.23 1.96 -11.76
N LEU A 151 -10.99 2.38 -11.56
CA LEU A 151 -10.62 3.12 -10.36
C LEU A 151 -11.22 4.53 -10.35
N HIS A 152 -11.24 5.23 -11.48
CA HIS A 152 -11.86 6.55 -11.57
C HIS A 152 -13.35 6.52 -11.22
N THR A 153 -14.10 5.58 -11.80
CA THR A 153 -15.53 5.37 -11.47
C THR A 153 -15.71 5.02 -10.00
N LYS A 154 -14.81 4.21 -9.43
CA LYS A 154 -14.83 3.89 -7.99
C LYS A 154 -14.60 5.14 -7.14
N ILE A 155 -13.61 5.97 -7.48
CA ILE A 155 -13.34 7.25 -6.80
C ILE A 155 -14.55 8.16 -6.84
N GLN A 156 -15.17 8.35 -8.02
CA GLN A 156 -16.37 9.17 -8.17
C GLN A 156 -17.54 8.64 -7.31
N LYS A 157 -17.80 7.34 -7.37
CA LYS A 157 -18.86 6.69 -6.59
C LYS A 157 -18.64 6.83 -5.08
N ASP A 158 -17.42 6.60 -4.61
CA ASP A 158 -17.07 6.65 -3.20
C ASP A 158 -17.12 8.11 -2.69
N ARG A 159 -16.73 9.10 -3.51
CA ARG A 159 -16.93 10.54 -3.23
C ARG A 159 -18.41 10.90 -3.10
N LEU A 160 -19.25 10.53 -4.07
CA LEU A 160 -20.70 10.79 -4.03
C LEU A 160 -21.37 10.18 -2.79
N LYS A 161 -20.83 9.07 -2.30
CA LYS A 161 -21.33 8.39 -1.09
C LYS A 161 -20.70 8.90 0.22
N ASN A 162 -19.85 9.93 0.17
CA ASN A 162 -19.06 10.40 1.32
C ASN A 162 -18.36 9.23 2.03
N ALA A 163 -17.74 8.34 1.25
CA ALA A 163 -16.99 7.22 1.78
C ALA A 163 -15.90 7.72 2.73
N ARG A 164 -15.55 6.87 3.71
CA ARG A 164 -14.56 7.21 4.75
C ARG A 164 -13.15 7.39 4.20
N GLU A 165 -12.88 6.85 3.02
CA GLU A 165 -11.60 6.92 2.33
C GLU A 165 -11.85 7.06 0.84
N VAL A 166 -11.02 7.85 0.16
CA VAL A 166 -11.01 7.89 -1.30
C VAL A 166 -10.03 6.83 -1.84
N PRO A 167 -10.45 6.00 -2.79
CA PRO A 167 -9.60 4.96 -3.37
C PRO A 167 -8.26 5.51 -3.87
N GLY A 168 -7.17 4.82 -3.54
CA GLY A 168 -5.83 5.12 -4.00
C GLY A 168 -4.98 6.00 -3.07
N VAL A 169 -5.55 6.63 -2.02
CA VAL A 169 -4.73 7.42 -1.08
C VAL A 169 -3.70 6.56 -0.35
N ILE A 170 -4.08 5.34 0.03
CA ILE A 170 -3.16 4.36 0.64
C ILE A 170 -2.02 4.04 -0.33
N LEU A 171 -2.31 3.89 -1.62
CA LEU A 171 -1.29 3.64 -2.64
C LEU A 171 -0.38 4.86 -2.82
N ALA A 172 -0.92 6.08 -2.71
CA ALA A 172 -0.15 7.31 -2.77
C ALA A 172 0.84 7.42 -1.60
N VAL A 173 0.35 7.28 -0.37
CA VAL A 173 1.20 7.26 0.84
C VAL A 173 2.25 6.14 0.75
N ARG A 174 1.84 4.92 0.36
CA ARG A 174 2.75 3.79 0.23
C ARG A 174 3.86 4.08 -0.78
N THR A 175 3.50 4.55 -1.98
CA THR A 175 4.48 4.87 -3.03
C THR A 175 5.49 5.90 -2.54
N LEU A 176 5.03 6.99 -1.94
CA LEU A 176 5.88 8.08 -1.45
C LEU A 176 6.78 7.65 -0.28
N TRP A 177 6.26 6.79 0.60
CA TRP A 177 7.04 6.21 1.69
C TRP A 177 8.19 5.37 1.14
N PHE A 178 7.92 4.40 0.26
CA PHE A 178 8.97 3.59 -0.34
C PHE A 178 9.98 4.45 -1.11
N ASP A 179 9.54 5.46 -1.86
CA ASP A 179 10.46 6.36 -2.59
C ASP A 179 11.42 7.10 -1.65
N THR A 180 10.87 7.65 -0.56
CA THR A 180 11.64 8.38 0.45
C THR A 180 12.64 7.45 1.14
N ARG A 181 12.23 6.21 1.43
CA ARG A 181 13.05 5.22 2.14
C ARG A 181 14.14 4.64 1.28
N ILE A 182 13.88 4.43 -0.02
CA ILE A 182 14.92 4.04 -0.97
C ILE A 182 16.01 5.12 -1.03
N GLN A 183 15.63 6.40 -1.13
CA GLN A 183 16.60 7.50 -1.10
C GLN A 183 17.40 7.51 0.22
N ALA A 184 16.72 7.44 1.37
CA ALA A 184 17.39 7.47 2.68
C ALA A 184 18.34 6.28 2.89
N ALA A 185 17.94 5.08 2.44
CA ALA A 185 18.77 3.88 2.50
C ALA A 185 20.00 3.97 1.60
N LEU A 186 19.88 4.57 0.42
CA LEU A 186 21.02 4.80 -0.47
C LEU A 186 21.98 5.86 0.07
N ASP A 187 21.44 6.91 0.69
CA ASP A 187 22.25 7.98 1.31
C ASP A 187 23.05 7.47 2.53
N SER A 188 22.60 6.40 3.18
CA SER A 188 23.30 5.82 4.34
C SER A 188 24.48 4.90 3.97
N PHE A 189 24.64 4.54 2.70
CA PHE A 189 25.74 3.66 2.23
C PHE A 189 27.07 4.37 1.95
N ASP A 190 27.35 5.53 2.56
CA ASP A 190 28.64 6.25 2.51
C ASP A 190 29.27 6.47 1.09
N ASN A 191 28.45 6.50 0.03
CA ASN A 191 28.84 6.53 -1.40
C ASN A 191 29.47 5.24 -1.97
N ASP A 192 29.30 4.11 -1.30
CA ASP A 192 29.65 2.81 -1.85
C ASP A 192 28.77 2.44 -3.05
N ALA A 193 29.24 1.51 -3.86
CA ALA A 193 28.39 0.88 -4.87
C ALA A 193 27.18 0.25 -4.17
N ALA A 194 25.98 0.54 -4.68
CA ALA A 194 24.74 0.04 -4.11
C ALA A 194 23.87 -0.61 -5.18
N GLN A 195 23.16 -1.66 -4.78
CA GLN A 195 22.18 -2.35 -5.59
C GLN A 195 20.77 -2.12 -5.03
N VAL A 196 19.77 -2.06 -5.90
CA VAL A 196 18.37 -2.03 -5.50
C VAL A 196 17.64 -3.19 -6.16
N VAL A 197 17.02 -4.04 -5.36
CA VAL A 197 16.26 -5.20 -5.84
C VAL A 197 14.79 -4.98 -5.58
N LEU A 198 14.00 -4.86 -6.65
CA LEU A 198 12.55 -4.77 -6.61
C LEU A 198 11.98 -6.19 -6.80
N LEU A 199 11.58 -6.86 -5.71
CA LEU A 199 10.96 -8.19 -5.75
C LEU A 199 9.45 -8.06 -5.97
N GLY A 200 8.93 -8.68 -7.03
CA GLY A 200 7.59 -8.42 -7.53
C GLY A 200 7.49 -7.02 -8.12
N ALA A 201 8.44 -6.69 -8.99
CA ALA A 201 8.57 -5.35 -9.55
C ALA A 201 7.32 -4.85 -10.29
N GLY A 202 6.45 -5.75 -10.76
CA GLY A 202 5.18 -5.47 -11.40
C GLY A 202 5.26 -4.32 -12.38
N MET A 203 4.36 -3.36 -12.19
CA MET A 203 4.32 -2.11 -12.95
C MET A 203 5.06 -0.97 -12.24
N ASP A 204 6.10 -1.23 -11.45
CA ASP A 204 6.93 -0.19 -10.82
C ASP A 204 7.72 0.60 -11.87
N ALA A 205 7.74 1.92 -11.76
CA ALA A 205 8.46 2.83 -12.65
C ALA A 205 9.67 3.52 -12.01
N ARG A 206 10.09 3.15 -10.78
CA ARG A 206 11.15 3.81 -10.01
C ARG A 206 12.45 4.01 -10.80
N SER A 207 12.87 3.00 -11.55
CA SER A 207 14.06 3.04 -12.44
C SER A 207 14.02 4.14 -13.52
N TYR A 208 12.84 4.72 -13.78
CA TYR A 208 12.59 5.77 -14.77
C TYR A 208 12.22 7.12 -14.14
N ARG A 209 12.08 7.22 -12.81
CA ARG A 209 11.58 8.45 -12.15
C ARG A 209 12.33 8.85 -10.88
N LEU A 210 13.04 7.93 -10.21
CA LEU A 210 13.80 8.26 -9.01
C LEU A 210 15.23 8.66 -9.38
N ASN A 211 15.59 9.90 -9.06
CA ASN A 211 16.92 10.45 -9.30
C ASN A 211 17.99 9.81 -8.40
N CYS A 212 17.61 9.32 -7.22
CA CYS A 212 18.50 8.65 -6.27
C CYS A 212 19.15 7.38 -6.84
N LEU A 213 18.53 6.77 -7.85
CA LEU A 213 19.00 5.54 -8.48
C LEU A 213 20.10 5.77 -9.52
N ASN A 214 20.48 7.03 -9.81
CA ASN A 214 21.45 7.36 -10.87
C ASN A 214 22.86 6.80 -10.67
N LYS A 215 23.16 6.27 -9.48
CA LYS A 215 24.41 5.57 -9.15
C LYS A 215 24.22 4.08 -8.81
N SER A 216 22.98 3.60 -8.79
CA SER A 216 22.63 2.26 -8.29
C SER A 216 22.22 1.32 -9.43
N ASP A 217 22.71 0.08 -9.35
CA ASP A 217 22.28 -0.98 -10.26
C ASP A 217 20.94 -1.54 -9.78
N VAL A 218 19.90 -1.49 -10.63
CA VAL A 218 18.54 -1.89 -10.27
C VAL A 218 18.18 -3.24 -10.89
N PHE A 219 17.66 -4.14 -10.08
CA PHE A 219 17.15 -5.44 -10.49
C PHE A 219 15.64 -5.50 -10.30
N GLU A 220 14.90 -5.71 -11.39
CA GLU A 220 13.47 -5.99 -11.34
C GLU A 220 13.26 -7.50 -11.43
N VAL A 221 12.76 -8.12 -10.37
CA VAL A 221 12.48 -9.56 -10.31
C VAL A 221 10.97 -9.76 -10.32
N ASP A 222 10.45 -10.47 -11.32
CA ASP A 222 9.03 -10.78 -11.45
C ASP A 222 8.80 -11.92 -12.45
N PHE A 223 7.55 -12.34 -12.61
CA PHE A 223 7.13 -13.33 -13.60
C PHE A 223 7.54 -12.92 -15.03
N PRO A 224 7.93 -13.88 -15.87
CA PRO A 224 8.38 -13.60 -17.23
C PRO A 224 7.39 -12.78 -18.07
N ASP A 225 6.11 -13.11 -18.01
CA ASP A 225 5.04 -12.44 -18.75
C ASP A 225 4.78 -11.01 -18.25
N VAL A 226 4.87 -10.77 -16.94
CA VAL A 226 4.81 -9.42 -16.35
C VAL A 226 5.96 -8.55 -16.85
N LEU A 227 7.19 -9.04 -16.82
CA LEU A 227 8.36 -8.28 -17.29
C LEU A 227 8.36 -8.09 -18.82
N GLU A 228 7.86 -9.05 -19.59
CA GLU A 228 7.70 -8.93 -21.05
C GLU A 228 6.68 -7.84 -21.40
N ALA A 229 5.51 -7.85 -20.76
CA ALA A 229 4.48 -6.84 -20.96
C ALA A 229 4.98 -5.45 -20.54
N LYS A 230 5.61 -5.33 -19.36
CA LYS A 230 6.21 -4.08 -18.89
C LYS A 230 7.24 -3.54 -19.88
N THR A 231 8.14 -4.41 -20.37
CA THR A 231 9.17 -4.03 -21.35
C THR A 231 8.53 -3.50 -22.63
N SER A 232 7.50 -4.18 -23.13
CA SER A 232 6.76 -3.77 -24.34
C SER A 232 6.05 -2.42 -24.15
N LEU A 233 5.43 -2.19 -22.99
CA LEU A 233 4.82 -0.90 -22.63
C LEU A 233 5.87 0.21 -22.55
N VAL A 234 7.00 -0.01 -21.88
CA VAL A 234 8.09 0.98 -21.82
C VAL A 234 8.61 1.30 -23.22
N GLN A 235 8.81 0.30 -24.07
CA GLN A 235 9.25 0.53 -25.46
C GLN A 235 8.25 1.37 -26.24
N ALA A 236 6.94 1.15 -26.05
CA ALA A 236 5.91 2.00 -26.65
C ALA A 236 5.98 3.44 -26.11
N ALA A 237 6.23 3.61 -24.80
CA ALA A 237 6.38 4.93 -24.17
C ALA A 237 7.60 5.69 -24.68
N VAL A 238 8.76 5.04 -24.82
CA VAL A 238 9.99 5.65 -25.32
C VAL A 238 9.83 6.07 -26.78
N LYS A 239 9.06 5.31 -27.58
CA LYS A 239 8.76 5.68 -28.97
C LYS A 239 7.84 6.90 -29.08
N SER A 240 6.91 7.09 -28.13
CA SER A 240 5.97 8.21 -28.14
C SER A 240 6.48 9.47 -27.41
N ARG A 241 7.46 9.32 -26.51
CA ARG A 241 7.98 10.41 -25.67
C ARG A 241 9.50 10.48 -25.72
N ALA A 242 10.02 11.53 -26.35
CA ALA A 242 11.47 11.74 -26.49
C ALA A 242 12.20 12.07 -25.19
N ASP A 243 11.47 12.54 -24.16
CA ASP A 243 11.98 12.94 -22.86
C ASP A 243 12.05 11.80 -21.84
N LEU A 244 11.35 10.68 -22.09
CA LEU A 244 11.40 9.52 -21.19
C LEU A 244 12.77 8.84 -21.27
N ARG A 245 13.54 8.95 -20.20
CA ARG A 245 14.84 8.29 -20.03
C ARG A 245 14.89 7.52 -18.72
N MET A 246 15.64 6.42 -18.72
CA MET A 246 15.96 5.70 -17.49
C MET A 246 16.80 6.60 -16.59
N THR A 247 16.42 6.72 -15.32
CA THR A 247 17.14 7.52 -14.32
C THR A 247 18.17 6.68 -13.58
N ALA A 248 17.92 5.38 -13.43
CA ALA A 248 18.85 4.44 -12.80
C ALA A 248 20.16 4.30 -13.60
N LYS A 249 21.27 3.98 -12.91
CA LYS A 249 22.57 3.68 -13.54
C LYS A 249 22.45 2.51 -14.52
N SER A 250 21.80 1.43 -14.07
CA SER A 250 21.47 0.27 -14.89
C SER A 250 20.16 -0.36 -14.44
N LEU A 251 19.52 -1.09 -15.35
CA LEU A 251 18.31 -1.84 -15.07
C LEU A 251 18.41 -3.23 -15.67
N VAL A 252 18.33 -4.25 -14.83
CA VAL A 252 18.32 -5.65 -15.22
C VAL A 252 16.97 -6.25 -14.85
N ARG A 253 16.24 -6.75 -15.85
CA ARG A 253 14.99 -7.49 -15.64
C ARG A 253 15.30 -8.97 -15.54
N VAL A 254 14.87 -9.56 -14.44
CA VAL A 254 15.19 -10.93 -14.05
C VAL A 254 13.89 -11.72 -13.98
N ALA A 255 13.56 -12.39 -15.09
CA ALA A 255 12.32 -13.13 -15.29
C ALA A 255 12.30 -14.44 -14.49
N ILE A 256 11.82 -14.38 -13.25
CA ILE A 256 11.80 -15.50 -12.31
C ILE A 256 10.62 -15.36 -11.34
N ASP A 257 10.03 -16.50 -11.00
CA ASP A 257 9.14 -16.62 -9.85
C ASP A 257 9.95 -16.75 -8.55
N ILE A 258 9.77 -15.83 -7.61
CA ILE A 258 10.49 -15.85 -6.32
C ILE A 258 10.11 -17.04 -5.41
N ARG A 259 9.07 -17.80 -5.78
CA ARG A 259 8.69 -19.07 -5.13
C ARG A 259 9.59 -20.23 -5.56
N ASP A 260 10.32 -20.09 -6.66
CA ASP A 260 11.26 -21.10 -7.13
C ASP A 260 12.48 -21.21 -6.19
N ASN A 261 12.86 -22.42 -5.78
CA ASN A 261 14.00 -22.64 -4.89
C ASN A 261 15.35 -22.06 -5.40
N ASP A 262 15.50 -21.82 -6.71
CA ASP A 262 16.72 -21.33 -7.34
C ASP A 262 16.66 -19.84 -7.76
N TRP A 263 15.64 -19.09 -7.33
CA TRP A 263 15.46 -17.69 -7.72
C TRP A 263 16.68 -16.81 -7.41
N PHE A 264 17.29 -17.00 -6.24
CA PHE A 264 18.46 -16.23 -5.83
C PHE A 264 19.71 -16.57 -6.64
N GLU A 265 19.90 -17.83 -7.02
CA GLU A 265 20.99 -18.25 -7.92
C GLU A 265 20.84 -17.64 -9.31
N LYS A 266 19.61 -17.62 -9.82
CA LYS A 266 19.29 -16.97 -11.10
C LYS A 266 19.51 -15.44 -11.02
N LEU A 267 19.13 -14.79 -9.91
CA LEU A 267 19.42 -13.37 -9.66
C LEU A 267 20.93 -13.08 -9.71
N LYS A 268 21.76 -13.89 -9.03
CA LYS A 268 23.23 -13.78 -9.10
C LYS A 268 23.77 -13.95 -10.53
N LYS A 269 23.24 -14.93 -11.29
CA LYS A 269 23.62 -15.13 -12.70
C LYS A 269 23.27 -13.93 -13.60
N SER A 270 22.29 -13.12 -13.21
CA SER A 270 21.94 -11.87 -13.89
C SER A 270 22.85 -10.68 -13.53
N GLY A 271 23.87 -10.89 -12.69
CA GLY A 271 24.85 -9.86 -12.32
C GLY A 271 24.64 -9.23 -10.96
N PHE A 272 23.69 -9.72 -10.15
CA PHE A 272 23.57 -9.33 -8.74
C PHE A 272 24.77 -9.85 -7.94
N MET A 273 25.31 -9.01 -7.04
CA MET A 273 26.52 -9.30 -6.26
C MET A 273 26.15 -9.32 -4.76
N PRO A 274 26.10 -10.50 -4.12
CA PRO A 274 25.56 -10.64 -2.77
C PRO A 274 26.40 -10.01 -1.65
N ASP A 275 27.59 -9.53 -1.97
CA ASP A 275 28.54 -8.84 -1.11
C ASP A 275 28.48 -7.30 -1.24
N ILE A 276 27.63 -6.77 -2.13
CA ILE A 276 27.43 -5.32 -2.31
C ILE A 276 26.23 -4.83 -1.50
N ASN A 277 26.34 -3.62 -0.93
CA ASN A 277 25.27 -3.00 -0.14
C ASN A 277 23.97 -2.98 -0.96
N THR A 278 22.87 -3.48 -0.38
CA THR A 278 21.64 -3.71 -1.13
C THR A 278 20.40 -3.19 -0.40
N VAL A 279 19.56 -2.45 -1.14
CA VAL A 279 18.19 -2.13 -0.74
C VAL A 279 17.23 -3.12 -1.39
N TRP A 280 16.56 -3.94 -0.58
CA TRP A 280 15.53 -4.89 -0.99
C TRP A 280 14.16 -4.26 -0.83
N VAL A 281 13.37 -4.20 -1.89
CA VAL A 281 12.02 -3.63 -1.89
C VAL A 281 11.02 -4.73 -2.17
N LEU A 282 10.19 -5.02 -1.18
CA LEU A 282 9.09 -5.98 -1.22
C LEU A 282 7.77 -5.22 -1.04
N GLU A 283 7.46 -4.33 -1.99
CA GLU A 283 6.21 -3.56 -1.97
C GLU A 283 5.06 -4.41 -2.51
N GLY A 284 4.14 -4.75 -1.63
CA GLY A 284 2.88 -5.37 -1.99
C GLY A 284 2.98 -6.81 -2.45
N ILE A 285 3.99 -7.54 -1.98
CA ILE A 285 4.26 -8.93 -2.41
C ILE A 285 4.18 -9.95 -1.27
N LEU A 286 4.68 -9.64 -0.08
CA LEU A 286 4.90 -10.63 0.99
C LEU A 286 3.62 -11.40 1.34
N TYR A 287 2.50 -10.70 1.41
CA TYR A 287 1.21 -11.27 1.80
C TYR A 287 0.58 -12.17 0.73
N TYR A 288 1.12 -12.25 -0.49
CA TYR A 288 0.71 -13.22 -1.53
C TYR A 288 1.53 -14.52 -1.50
N LEU A 289 2.57 -14.58 -0.67
CA LEU A 289 3.36 -15.78 -0.48
C LEU A 289 2.75 -16.62 0.64
N SER A 290 2.89 -17.93 0.55
CA SER A 290 2.66 -18.79 1.71
C SER A 290 3.61 -18.42 2.83
N HIS A 291 3.26 -18.79 4.07
CA HIS A 291 4.13 -18.52 5.22
C HIS A 291 5.55 -19.05 5.03
N THR A 292 5.71 -20.25 4.48
CA THR A 292 7.03 -20.84 4.22
C THR A 292 7.83 -20.02 3.20
N GLU A 293 7.21 -19.65 2.07
CA GLU A 293 7.87 -18.86 1.02
C GLU A 293 8.27 -17.46 1.51
N ALA A 294 7.37 -16.77 2.21
CA ALA A 294 7.66 -15.46 2.82
C ALA A 294 8.84 -15.54 3.79
N MET A 295 8.83 -16.55 4.68
CA MET A 295 9.92 -16.75 5.64
C MET A 295 11.24 -17.12 4.96
N GLN A 296 11.22 -17.90 3.88
CA GLN A 296 12.43 -18.22 3.11
C GLN A 296 13.04 -16.96 2.48
N VAL A 297 12.22 -16.10 1.87
CA VAL A 297 12.68 -14.82 1.30
C VAL A 297 13.25 -13.92 2.39
N LEU A 298 12.54 -13.75 3.51
CA LEU A 298 12.97 -12.89 4.62
C LEU A 298 14.27 -13.38 5.28
N ASN A 299 14.40 -14.69 5.52
CA ASN A 299 15.65 -15.27 6.06
C ASN A 299 16.82 -15.06 5.10
N LEU A 300 16.62 -15.30 3.80
CA LEU A 300 17.66 -15.12 2.80
C LEU A 300 18.19 -13.69 2.76
N ILE A 301 17.30 -12.70 2.86
CA ILE A 301 17.67 -11.28 2.91
C ILE A 301 18.38 -10.98 4.23
N ALA A 302 17.86 -11.46 5.36
CA ALA A 302 18.48 -11.25 6.67
C ALA A 302 19.90 -11.86 6.75
N ASP A 303 20.14 -13.00 6.12
CA ASP A 303 21.47 -13.62 5.99
C ASP A 303 22.48 -12.73 5.24
N LYS A 304 22.04 -11.69 4.52
CA LYS A 304 22.95 -10.74 3.86
C LYS A 304 23.50 -9.69 4.83
N CYS A 305 22.79 -9.39 5.93
CA CYS A 305 23.26 -8.48 6.97
C CYS A 305 24.62 -8.89 7.56
N ALA A 306 24.97 -10.19 7.52
CA ALA A 306 26.26 -10.69 8.00
C ALA A 306 27.45 -10.36 7.07
N VAL A 307 27.19 -10.01 5.80
CA VAL A 307 28.22 -9.86 4.76
C VAL A 307 28.26 -8.43 4.20
N THR A 308 27.12 -7.74 4.15
CA THR A 308 27.03 -6.42 3.55
C THR A 308 25.92 -5.58 4.19
N SER A 309 25.99 -4.25 4.06
CA SER A 309 24.92 -3.39 4.57
C SER A 309 23.65 -3.64 3.77
N THR A 310 22.61 -4.09 4.48
CA THR A 310 21.36 -4.57 3.89
C THR A 310 20.22 -3.77 4.48
N VAL A 311 19.37 -3.22 3.61
CA VAL A 311 18.11 -2.57 4.00
C VAL A 311 16.96 -3.32 3.34
N LEU A 312 15.99 -3.76 4.13
CA LEU A 312 14.72 -4.32 3.71
C LEU A 312 13.64 -3.25 3.87
N LEU A 313 12.97 -2.92 2.78
CA LEU A 313 11.76 -2.12 2.74
C LEU A 313 10.61 -3.04 2.32
N ALA A 314 9.58 -3.16 3.15
CA ALA A 314 8.47 -4.07 2.90
C ALA A 314 7.15 -3.53 3.47
N ASP A 315 6.02 -4.07 3.00
CA ASP A 315 4.74 -3.86 3.66
C ASP A 315 4.13 -5.17 4.18
N PHE A 316 3.58 -5.13 5.39
CA PHE A 316 3.03 -6.29 6.09
C PHE A 316 1.54 -6.11 6.34
N MET A 317 0.76 -7.12 5.99
CA MET A 317 -0.63 -7.23 6.40
C MET A 317 -0.71 -7.86 7.79
N ASN A 318 -1.68 -7.41 8.58
CA ASN A 318 -2.00 -8.04 9.86
C ASN A 318 -2.91 -9.26 9.70
N LYS A 319 -3.06 -10.06 10.76
CA LYS A 319 -3.87 -11.28 10.73
C LYS A 319 -5.34 -11.04 10.36
N PRO A 320 -6.03 -10.01 10.89
CA PRO A 320 -7.39 -9.69 10.44
C PRO A 320 -7.48 -9.47 8.93
N SER A 321 -6.52 -8.77 8.30
CA SER A 321 -6.51 -8.56 6.86
C SER A 321 -6.41 -9.88 6.08
N ALA A 322 -5.58 -10.82 6.54
CA ALA A 322 -5.41 -12.12 5.88
C ALA A 322 -6.56 -13.10 6.14
N THR A 323 -7.37 -12.88 7.17
CA THR A 323 -8.47 -13.79 7.56
C THR A 323 -9.85 -13.29 7.16
N LEU A 324 -9.94 -12.18 6.41
CA LEU A 324 -11.21 -11.70 5.86
C LEU A 324 -11.84 -12.75 4.92
N PRO A 325 -13.18 -12.82 4.84
CA PRO A 325 -13.85 -13.61 3.82
C PRO A 325 -13.35 -13.20 2.43
N ASN A 326 -12.95 -14.17 1.61
CA ASN A 326 -12.36 -13.96 0.28
C ASN A 326 -11.00 -13.24 0.29
N SER A 327 -10.28 -13.30 1.41
CA SER A 327 -8.86 -12.91 1.43
C SER A 327 -8.08 -13.77 0.44
N VAL A 328 -7.19 -13.11 -0.29
CA VAL A 328 -6.20 -13.71 -1.20
C VAL A 328 -4.80 -13.65 -0.60
N PHE A 329 -4.71 -13.36 0.70
CA PHE A 329 -3.45 -13.22 1.42
C PHE A 329 -3.17 -14.47 2.26
N ASP A 330 -1.99 -15.04 2.06
CA ASP A 330 -1.53 -16.27 2.71
C ASP A 330 -0.50 -16.02 3.82
N PHE A 331 0.10 -14.83 3.84
CA PHE A 331 1.05 -14.41 4.87
C PHE A 331 0.60 -13.11 5.55
N TYR A 332 0.88 -13.05 6.85
CA TYR A 332 0.65 -11.89 7.69
C TYR A 332 1.68 -11.85 8.82
N SER A 333 1.89 -10.66 9.39
CA SER A 333 2.54 -10.51 10.69
C SER A 333 1.85 -9.38 11.45
N ASP A 334 1.41 -9.66 12.67
CA ASP A 334 0.92 -8.62 13.57
C ASP A 334 2.08 -7.81 14.18
N TRP A 335 3.30 -8.39 14.23
CA TRP A 335 4.50 -7.85 14.91
C TRP A 335 5.76 -7.93 14.02
N PRO A 336 5.85 -7.17 12.91
CA PRO A 336 7.04 -7.22 12.05
C PRO A 336 8.33 -6.79 12.78
N ASP A 337 8.20 -5.91 13.76
CA ASP A 337 9.27 -5.43 14.66
C ASP A 337 9.76 -6.46 15.68
N GLN A 338 8.99 -7.52 15.95
CA GLN A 338 9.49 -8.69 16.69
C GLN A 338 9.98 -9.80 15.75
N LEU A 339 9.30 -9.97 14.62
CA LEU A 339 9.65 -10.97 13.61
C LEU A 339 11.03 -10.70 13.00
N LEU A 340 11.27 -9.49 12.48
CA LEU A 340 12.48 -9.20 11.71
C LEU A 340 13.77 -9.25 12.55
N PRO A 341 13.81 -8.77 13.82
CA PRO A 341 14.99 -8.98 14.65
C PRO A 341 15.28 -10.45 14.93
N SER A 342 14.25 -11.29 15.03
CA SER A 342 14.44 -12.74 15.21
C SER A 342 15.12 -13.42 14.01
N LEU A 343 15.13 -12.78 12.84
CA LEU A 343 15.80 -13.26 11.62
C LEU A 343 17.22 -12.70 11.46
N GLY A 344 17.62 -11.71 12.29
CA GLY A 344 18.97 -11.13 12.25
C GLY A 344 19.05 -9.66 11.81
N PHE A 345 17.91 -8.98 11.56
CA PHE A 345 17.93 -7.53 11.38
C PHE A 345 18.25 -6.83 12.71
N SER A 346 19.20 -5.90 12.69
CA SER A 346 19.65 -5.21 13.90
C SER A 346 18.78 -4.02 14.25
N HIS A 347 18.20 -3.36 13.23
CA HIS A 347 17.36 -2.18 13.38
C HIS A 347 16.07 -2.40 12.61
N VAL A 348 14.93 -2.12 13.25
CA VAL A 348 13.61 -2.24 12.63
C VAL A 348 12.76 -1.05 13.05
N SER A 349 12.09 -0.45 12.07
CA SER A 349 11.14 0.63 12.28
C SER A 349 9.84 0.31 11.55
N LEU A 350 8.72 0.62 12.21
CA LEU A 350 7.39 0.48 11.66
C LEU A 350 6.79 1.87 11.48
N SER A 351 6.20 2.10 10.32
CA SER A 351 5.32 3.22 10.05
C SER A 351 3.94 2.69 9.68
N GLN A 352 2.92 3.48 9.95
CA GLN A 352 1.55 3.24 9.50
C GLN A 352 1.01 4.50 8.84
N ILE A 353 0.01 4.32 7.99
CA ILE A 353 -0.59 5.42 7.25
C ILE A 353 -1.19 6.44 8.22
N GLY A 354 -0.64 7.65 8.16
CA GLY A 354 -0.97 8.77 9.01
C GLY A 354 0.10 9.15 10.03
N ASP A 355 1.15 8.33 10.20
CA ASP A 355 2.30 8.70 11.03
C ASP A 355 3.08 9.86 10.42
N PRO A 356 3.90 10.60 11.21
CA PRO A 356 4.65 11.76 10.74
C PRO A 356 5.49 11.51 9.48
N ASP A 357 5.97 10.29 9.31
CA ASP A 357 6.83 9.84 8.22
C ASP A 357 6.08 9.05 7.13
N ALA A 358 4.77 8.83 7.30
CA ALA A 358 3.88 8.09 6.41
C ALA A 358 2.50 8.78 6.26
N ASN A 359 2.47 10.11 6.18
CA ASN A 359 1.25 10.89 5.91
C ASN A 359 1.35 11.77 4.64
N PHE A 360 2.52 12.38 4.36
CA PHE A 360 2.77 13.25 3.20
C PHE A 360 1.77 14.41 3.01
N GLY A 361 1.19 14.92 4.11
CA GLY A 361 0.12 15.91 4.07
C GLY A 361 -1.21 15.38 3.49
N LEU A 362 -1.26 14.10 3.08
CA LEU A 362 -2.40 13.53 2.39
C LEU A 362 -3.60 13.32 3.31
N LEU A 363 -3.42 13.32 4.63
CA LEU A 363 -4.52 13.26 5.60
C LEU A 363 -5.47 14.46 5.50
N HIS A 364 -4.96 15.60 5.06
CA HIS A 364 -5.71 16.84 4.87
C HIS A 364 -5.88 17.18 3.39
N ASP A 365 -5.45 16.29 2.49
CA ASP A 365 -5.63 16.49 1.07
C ASP A 365 -7.13 16.67 0.79
N PRO A 366 -7.52 17.70 0.04
CA PRO A 366 -8.91 17.94 -0.30
C PRO A 366 -9.56 16.66 -0.89
N LEU A 367 -8.88 15.96 -1.78
CA LEU A 367 -9.39 14.72 -2.38
C LEU A 367 -9.45 13.55 -1.38
N ASN A 368 -9.03 13.72 -0.12
CA ASN A 368 -9.03 12.72 0.92
C ASN A 368 -10.03 13.03 2.06
N LEU A 369 -11.08 12.23 2.19
CA LEU A 369 -12.13 12.37 3.21
C LEU A 369 -11.73 11.78 4.58
N PHE A 370 -10.46 11.91 4.98
CA PHE A 370 -9.83 11.09 6.05
C PHE A 370 -10.12 11.53 7.50
N ASN A 371 -10.86 12.61 7.72
CA ASN A 371 -11.11 13.18 9.06
C ASN A 371 -11.81 12.21 10.05
N LYS A 372 -12.23 11.01 9.61
CA LYS A 372 -12.90 9.98 10.44
C LYS A 372 -12.09 8.69 10.66
N LEU A 373 -10.92 8.53 10.04
CA LEU A 373 -10.18 7.25 10.03
C LEU A 373 -9.20 7.06 11.20
N LEU A 374 -8.76 8.13 11.84
CA LEU A 374 -7.78 8.09 12.95
C LEU A 374 -8.32 7.46 14.25
N ARG A 375 -9.63 7.26 14.38
CA ARG A 375 -10.26 6.88 15.66
C ARG A 375 -10.80 5.45 15.74
N LEU A 376 -10.52 4.61 14.73
CA LEU A 376 -11.02 3.25 14.70
C LEU A 376 -9.88 2.23 14.84
N PRO A 377 -9.88 1.39 15.89
CA PRO A 377 -9.02 0.22 15.94
C PRO A 377 -9.30 -0.62 14.69
N ARG A 378 -8.30 -0.74 13.81
CA ARG A 378 -8.44 -1.48 12.55
C ARG A 378 -8.23 -2.99 12.74
N SER A 379 -7.89 -3.39 13.97
CA SER A 379 -7.78 -4.73 14.55
C SER A 379 -8.33 -4.71 15.97
N THR A 380 -8.79 -5.87 16.47
CA THR A 380 -9.10 -6.09 17.89
C THR A 380 -7.87 -6.51 18.70
N GLN A 381 -6.75 -6.81 18.05
CA GLN A 381 -5.48 -7.14 18.68
C GLN A 381 -4.71 -5.87 19.05
N ILE A 382 -3.88 -5.97 20.10
CA ILE A 382 -3.05 -4.89 20.64
C ILE A 382 -1.59 -5.33 20.77
N HIS A 383 -0.67 -4.41 20.54
CA HIS A 383 0.77 -4.63 20.64
C HIS A 383 1.16 -5.18 22.01
N PRO A 384 1.97 -6.25 22.08
CA PRO A 384 2.31 -6.87 23.35
C PRO A 384 3.12 -5.92 24.24
N ASP A 385 3.95 -5.07 23.66
CA ASP A 385 4.88 -4.23 24.43
C ASP A 385 4.27 -2.88 24.86
N ASP A 386 3.42 -2.26 24.04
CA ASP A 386 2.90 -0.90 24.30
C ASP A 386 1.36 -0.80 24.33
N GLY A 387 0.64 -1.89 24.03
CA GLY A 387 -0.81 -1.96 24.04
C GLY A 387 -1.52 -1.17 22.93
N THR A 388 -0.80 -0.65 21.94
CA THR A 388 -1.39 0.09 20.81
C THR A 388 -2.17 -0.85 19.88
N PRO A 389 -3.26 -0.41 19.22
CA PRO A 389 -4.02 -1.28 18.31
C PRO A 389 -3.19 -1.72 17.09
N CYS A 390 -3.28 -2.99 16.68
CA CYS A 390 -2.61 -3.41 15.44
C CYS A 390 -3.23 -2.72 14.22
N CYS A 391 -2.37 -2.26 13.31
CA CYS A 391 -2.80 -1.69 12.05
C CYS A 391 -2.92 -2.74 10.95
N ARG A 392 -3.74 -2.46 9.94
CA ARG A 392 -4.01 -3.41 8.84
C ARG A 392 -2.83 -3.58 7.90
N LEU A 393 -2.03 -2.52 7.76
CA LEU A 393 -0.89 -2.42 6.88
C LEU A 393 0.21 -1.67 7.63
N TYR A 394 1.35 -2.33 7.81
CA TYR A 394 2.59 -1.72 8.28
C TYR A 394 3.51 -1.48 7.10
N LEU A 395 4.14 -0.31 7.06
CA LEU A 395 5.29 -0.02 6.21
C LEU A 395 6.52 -0.24 7.08
N VAL A 396 7.45 -1.06 6.61
CA VAL A 396 8.52 -1.60 7.44
C VAL A 396 9.85 -1.33 6.79
N GLU A 397 10.74 -0.71 7.55
CA GLU A 397 12.15 -0.60 7.22
C GLU A 397 12.93 -1.40 8.26
N ALA A 398 13.71 -2.38 7.79
CA ALA A 398 14.62 -3.15 8.61
C ALA A 398 16.02 -3.11 8.00
N SER A 399 17.05 -3.09 8.83
CA SER A 399 18.43 -3.03 8.36
C SER A 399 19.40 -3.79 9.25
N GLY A 400 20.53 -4.13 8.67
CA GLY A 400 21.66 -4.74 9.34
C GLY A 400 22.92 -4.56 8.50
N SER A 401 24.05 -4.54 9.17
CA SER A 401 25.38 -4.47 8.55
C SER A 401 26.30 -5.46 9.24
N PRO A 402 27.40 -5.86 8.58
CA PRO A 402 28.39 -6.72 9.20
C PRO A 402 28.88 -6.08 10.49
N PRO A 403 29.15 -6.88 11.54
CA PRO A 403 29.82 -6.35 12.71
C PRO A 403 31.13 -5.68 12.25
N PRO A 404 31.49 -4.51 12.81
CA PRO A 404 32.74 -3.87 12.46
C PRO A 404 33.88 -4.88 12.66
N ASP A 405 34.77 -5.00 11.67
CA ASP A 405 35.94 -5.87 11.77
C ASP A 405 36.68 -5.54 13.08
N ASN A 406 36.57 -6.43 14.07
CA ASN A 406 37.45 -6.36 15.22
C ASN A 406 38.85 -6.60 14.65
N PRO A 407 39.78 -5.62 14.74
CA PRO A 407 41.16 -5.90 14.39
C PRO A 407 41.57 -7.07 15.28
N ILE A 408 41.97 -8.18 14.65
CA ILE A 408 42.57 -9.31 15.34
C ILE A 408 43.65 -8.72 16.24
N GLU A 409 43.44 -8.80 17.56
CA GLU A 409 44.52 -8.61 18.53
C GLU A 409 45.59 -9.64 18.13
N ASN A 410 46.61 -9.15 17.42
CA ASN A 410 47.87 -9.86 17.25
C ASN A 410 48.42 -10.07 18.66
N LYS A 411 48.05 -11.19 19.27
CA LYS A 411 48.76 -11.77 20.40
C LYS A 411 50.13 -12.19 19.88
N VAL A 412 51.06 -11.24 19.98
CA VAL A 412 52.50 -11.46 19.89
C VAL A 412 52.98 -12.19 21.14
#